data_AF-A0A3D8HMN6-F1
#
_entry.id   AF-A0A3D8HMN6-F1
#
_cell.length_a   1.000
_cell.length_b   1.000
_cell.length_c   1.000
_cell.angle_alpha   90.00
_cell.angle_beta   90.00
_cell.angle_gamma   90.00
#
_symmetry.space_group_name_H-M   'P 1'
#
loop_
_entity.id
_entity.type
_entity.pdbx_description
1 polymer ?
#
loop_
_entity_poly.entity_id
_entity_poly.type
_entity_poly.pdbx_seq_one_letter_code
_entity_poly.pdbx_strand_id
1 'polypeptide(L)' 'MQEMRGFGVDSQRELLEFLKAQASKKYKDFQTKITPNNREILGVNIPCLRSIAKELKKQGQDKAFLEFYLKESI' A
#
# COMPACT_ATOMS: atom_id res chain seq x y z
N MET A 1 16.59 6.46 -11.83
CA MET A 1 16.24 5.88 -10.53
C MET A 1 15.66 7.02 -9.70
N GLN A 2 14.42 6.92 -9.26
CA GLN A 2 13.79 7.97 -8.46
C GLN A 2 13.81 7.52 -7.01
N GLU A 3 14.58 8.22 -6.18
CA GLU A 3 14.66 7.98 -4.74
C GLU A 3 13.35 8.42 -4.08
N MET A 4 12.71 7.53 -3.32
CA MET A 4 11.53 7.89 -2.54
C MET A 4 11.99 8.73 -1.33
N ARG A 5 11.71 10.04 -1.37
CA ARG A 5 11.84 10.93 -0.20
C ARG A 5 10.76 10.58 0.84
N GLY A 6 11.05 10.82 2.11
CA GLY A 6 10.26 10.37 3.26
C GLY A 6 8.75 10.66 3.17
N PHE A 7 7.98 9.79 3.82
CA PHE A 7 6.51 9.76 3.74
C PHE A 7 5.86 11.04 4.32
N GLY A 8 5.36 11.90 3.43
CA GLY A 8 4.46 13.03 3.70
C GLY A 8 3.09 12.86 3.00
N VAL A 9 2.22 13.87 3.03
CA VAL A 9 0.88 13.84 2.39
C VAL A 9 0.97 13.58 0.88
N ASP A 10 2.00 14.12 0.22
CA ASP A 10 2.30 13.82 -1.19
C ASP A 10 2.63 12.33 -1.39
N SER A 11 3.28 11.70 -0.41
CA SER A 11 3.62 10.28 -0.43
C SER A 11 2.41 9.36 -0.29
N GLN A 12 1.30 9.79 0.31
CA GLN A 12 0.07 9.00 0.36
C GLN A 12 -0.61 8.93 -1.02
N ARG A 13 -0.69 10.07 -1.72
CA ARG A 13 -1.23 10.11 -3.09
C ARG A 13 -0.35 9.32 -4.04
N GLU A 14 0.97 9.50 -3.97
CA GLU A 14 1.93 8.75 -4.77
C GLU A 14 1.83 7.23 -4.49
N LEU A 15 1.72 6.84 -3.21
CA LEU A 15 1.52 5.44 -2.85
C LEU A 15 0.22 4.88 -3.43
N LEU A 16 -0.88 5.63 -3.33
CA LEU A 16 -2.16 5.19 -3.87
C LEU A 16 -2.12 5.04 -5.40
N GLU A 17 -1.53 5.99 -6.11
CA GLU A 17 -1.38 5.92 -7.57
C GLU A 17 -0.45 4.76 -7.97
N PHE A 18 0.64 4.55 -7.24
CA PHE A 18 1.50 3.38 -7.43
C PHE A 18 0.72 2.07 -7.23
N LEU A 19 -0.03 1.95 -6.14
CA LEU A 19 -0.83 0.76 -5.85
C LEU A 19 -1.90 0.52 -6.91
N LYS A 20 -2.57 1.57 -7.40
CA LYS A 20 -3.52 1.47 -8.52
C LYS A 20 -2.84 1.01 -9.80
N ALA A 21 -1.63 1.47 -10.09
CA ALA A 21 -0.87 1.04 -11.26
C ALA A 21 -0.45 -0.45 -11.18
N GLN A 22 -0.26 -0.99 -9.98
CA GLN A 22 0.04 -2.41 -9.74
C GLN A 22 -1.22 -3.28 -9.57
N ALA A 23 -2.40 -2.67 -9.47
CA ALA A 23 -3.65 -3.38 -9.29
C ALA A 23 -4.07 -4.11 -10.57
N SER A 24 -4.69 -5.29 -10.39
CA SER A 24 -5.24 -6.04 -11.52
C SER A 24 -6.66 -6.50 -11.24
N LYS A 25 -7.50 -6.47 -12.28
CA LYS A 25 -8.89 -6.96 -12.20
C LYS A 25 -8.95 -8.43 -11.80
N LYS A 26 -8.07 -9.27 -12.36
CA LYS A 26 -8.00 -10.70 -12.02
C LYS A 26 -7.74 -10.92 -10.52
N TYR A 27 -6.81 -10.16 -9.94
CA TYR A 27 -6.47 -10.31 -8.53
C TYR A 27 -7.51 -9.68 -7.62
N LYS A 28 -8.13 -8.56 -8.03
CA LYS A 28 -9.30 -7.98 -7.36
C LYS A 28 -10.45 -8.97 -7.29
N ASP A 29 -10.79 -9.61 -8.40
CA ASP A 29 -11.87 -10.61 -8.49
C ASP A 29 -11.56 -11.81 -7.57
N PHE A 30 -10.30 -12.26 -7.53
CA PHE A 30 -9.83 -13.29 -6.60
C PHE A 30 -9.99 -12.86 -5.13
N GLN A 31 -9.45 -11.70 -4.76
CA GLN A 31 -9.50 -11.18 -3.39
C GLN A 31 -10.95 -10.95 -2.92
N THR A 32 -11.81 -10.42 -3.78
CA THR A 32 -13.24 -10.20 -3.49
C THR A 32 -13.96 -11.50 -3.17
N LYS A 33 -13.60 -12.62 -3.82
CA LYS A 33 -14.20 -13.92 -3.54
C LYS A 33 -13.79 -14.51 -2.19
N ILE A 34 -12.58 -14.21 -1.73
CA ILE A 34 -12.03 -14.78 -0.48
C ILE A 34 -12.21 -13.87 0.74
N THR A 35 -12.55 -12.59 0.54
CA THR A 35 -12.77 -11.62 1.61
C THR A 35 -14.25 -11.27 1.71
N PRO A 36 -15.03 -12.03 2.50
CA PRO A 36 -16.45 -11.73 2.68
C PRO A 36 -16.64 -10.34 3.30
N ASN A 37 -17.71 -9.66 2.90
CA ASN A 37 -18.15 -8.37 3.45
C ASN A 37 -17.26 -7.15 3.22
N ASN A 38 -16.18 -7.25 2.43
CA ASN A 38 -15.32 -6.11 2.13
C ASN A 38 -15.36 -5.77 0.62
N ARG A 39 -15.79 -4.54 0.31
CA ARG A 39 -15.95 -4.07 -1.09
C ARG A 39 -14.81 -3.16 -1.55
N GLU A 40 -13.98 -2.68 -0.63
CA GLU A 40 -12.91 -1.71 -0.92
C GLU A 40 -11.58 -2.42 -1.17
N ILE A 41 -11.55 -3.22 -2.24
CA ILE A 41 -10.36 -3.98 -2.64
C ILE A 41 -9.77 -3.39 -3.92
N LEU A 42 -8.49 -2.99 -3.85
CA LEU A 42 -7.76 -2.47 -5.01
C LEU A 42 -7.37 -3.58 -6.00
N GLY A 43 -6.97 -4.76 -5.54
CA GLY A 43 -6.49 -5.84 -6.42
C GLY A 43 -4.97 -5.90 -6.57
N VAL A 44 -4.21 -5.46 -5.56
CA VAL A 44 -2.74 -5.52 -5.54
C VAL A 44 -2.27 -6.85 -4.97
N ASN A 45 -1.28 -7.47 -5.62
CA ASN A 45 -0.77 -8.76 -5.18
C ASN A 45 0.07 -8.68 -3.90
N ILE A 46 0.01 -9.73 -3.07
CA ILE A 46 0.76 -9.82 -1.82
C ILE A 46 2.28 -9.65 -2.02
N PRO A 47 2.92 -10.21 -3.07
CA PRO A 47 4.34 -9.98 -3.32
C PRO A 47 4.72 -8.50 -3.47
N CYS A 48 3.93 -7.71 -4.19
CA CYS A 48 4.13 -6.27 -4.37
C CYS A 48 4.06 -5.54 -3.02
N LEU A 49 2.99 -5.80 -2.24
CA LEU A 49 2.84 -5.23 -0.90
C LEU A 49 4.02 -5.60 0.01
N ARG A 50 4.50 -6.85 -0.07
CA ARG A 50 5.66 -7.33 0.69
C ARG A 50 6.95 -6.60 0.29
N SER A 51 7.14 -6.29 -0.98
CA SER A 51 8.31 -5.52 -1.44
C SER A 51 8.30 -4.10 -0.89
N ILE A 52 7.14 -3.43 -0.87
CA ILE A 52 6.99 -2.09 -0.29
C ILE A 52 7.32 -2.13 1.21
N ALA A 53 6.76 -3.10 1.95
CA ALA A 53 7.03 -3.26 3.37
C ALA A 53 8.52 -3.51 3.67
N LYS A 54 9.22 -4.27 2.82
CA LYS A 54 10.67 -4.49 2.94
C LYS A 54 11.46 -3.21 2.71
N GLU A 55 11.07 -2.41 1.73
CA GLU A 55 11.75 -1.15 1.42
C GLU A 55 11.55 -0.12 2.54
N LEU A 56 10.32 0.00 3.07
CA LEU A 56 10.00 0.80 4.26
C LEU A 56 10.91 0.44 5.45
N LYS A 57 11.04 -0.86 5.72
CA LYS A 57 11.89 -1.35 6.80
C LYS A 57 13.37 -1.07 6.55
N LYS A 58 13.84 -1.23 5.31
CA LYS A 58 15.24 -0.95 4.92
C LYS A 58 15.59 0.53 5.11
N GLN A 59 14.64 1.43 4.85
CA GLN A 59 14.80 2.86 5.02
C GLN A 59 14.55 3.33 6.47
N GLY A 60 14.18 2.43 7.39
CA GLY A 60 13.85 2.77 8.78
C GLY A 60 12.57 3.60 8.93
N GLN A 61 11.70 3.58 7.93
CA GLN A 61 10.47 4.38 7.86
C GLN A 61 9.22 3.58 8.26
N ASP A 62 9.35 2.30 8.58
CA ASP A 62 8.26 1.40 8.92
C ASP A 62 7.43 1.89 10.12
N LYS A 63 8.09 2.33 11.21
CA LYS A 63 7.39 2.88 12.39
C LYS A 63 6.65 4.17 12.07
N ALA A 64 7.32 5.11 11.42
CA ALA A 64 6.73 6.40 11.06
C ALA A 64 5.53 6.24 10.11
N PHE A 65 5.64 5.31 9.16
CA PHE A 65 4.53 4.93 8.29
C PHE A 65 3.33 4.42 9.10
N LEU A 66 3.54 3.46 10.00
CA LEU A 66 2.46 2.92 10.83
C LEU A 66 1.85 3.99 11.75
N GLU A 67 2.66 4.83 12.39
CA GLU A 67 2.18 5.90 13.26
C GLU A 67 1.35 6.94 12.52
N PHE A 68 1.73 7.31 11.30
CA PHE A 68 0.97 8.23 10.46
C PHE A 68 -0.44 7.69 10.19
N TYR A 69 -0.55 6.44 9.73
CA TYR A 69 -1.85 5.85 9.38
C TYR A 69 -2.69 5.43 10.60
N LEU A 70 -2.07 5.15 11.75
CA LEU A 70 -2.81 4.88 13.00
C LEU A 70 -3.41 6.16 13.60
N LYS A 71 -2.75 7.31 13.45
CA LYS A 71 -3.28 8.61 13.93
C LYS A 71 -4.42 9.16 13.08
N GLU A 72 -4.43 8.87 11.78
CA GLU A 72 -5.50 9.29 10.87
C GLU A 72 -6.77 8.40 10.97
N SER A 73 -6.74 7.32 11.77
CA SER A 73 -7.87 6.38 11.94
C SER A 73 -8.66 6.59 13.25
N ILE A 74 -8.47 7.71 13.96
CA ILE A 74 -9.22 8.10 15.17
C ILE A 74 -10.01 9.37 14.91
#